data_AF-A0A925RMK7-F1
#
_entry.id   AF-A0A925RMK7-F1
#
_cell.length_a   1.000
_cell.length_b   1.000
_cell.length_c   1.000
_cell.angle_alpha   90.00
_cell.angle_beta   90.00
_cell.angle_gamma   90.00
#
_symmetry.space_group_name_H-M   'P 1'
#
loop_
_entity.id
_entity.type
_entity.pdbx_description
1 polymer ?
#
loop_
_entity_poly.entity_id
_entity_poly.type
_entity_poly.pdbx_seq_one_letter_code
_entity_poly.pdbx_strand_id
1 'polypeptide(L)'
;MRLRTRAGADPIELALQQPSARPTAAYGGAAYGGALDDSDDDLANLATLPTPPPPRARPYQPTAGLTGSVEGTVTAQAAPPPFLVTTCGILPTPRPAARRAAGTQPTPRTASMHTVGGVLVTVEPLMIGRALPSFASPAAVGGTVIKRGCTLAPTLQIVTPLPASVTIHGDATAAHLLATLPTRTQTIELLAAGRVIFPAQLGVTRIEAADGSLGAAWVIASDTPYYALTDDDGRFRIGELAPGTYHLTFWRAPSPTLTDGKLTYGDPSITHRSIRVDATRPARLDVRLAR
;
A
#
# COMPACT_ATOMS: atom_id res chain seq x y z
N MET A 1 2.71 1.53 88.18
CA MET A 1 2.74 2.93 87.73
C MET A 1 3.88 3.10 86.73
N ARG A 2 3.59 3.77 85.61
CA ARG A 2 4.43 4.05 84.41
C ARG A 2 4.57 2.94 83.36
N LEU A 3 3.54 2.92 82.49
CA LEU A 3 3.63 2.54 81.08
C LEU A 3 4.68 3.41 80.35
N ARG A 4 5.42 2.80 79.42
CA ARG A 4 5.91 3.47 78.21
C ARG A 4 5.73 2.55 77.01
N THR A 5 4.78 2.95 76.18
CA THR A 5 4.58 2.56 74.79
C THR A 5 5.65 3.19 73.90
N ARG A 6 6.15 2.48 72.90
CA ARG A 6 6.60 3.10 71.65
C ARG A 6 6.33 2.16 70.48
N ALA A 7 5.46 2.64 69.60
CA ALA A 7 5.09 2.08 68.33
C ALA A 7 6.18 2.36 67.27
N GLY A 8 6.36 1.42 66.37
CA GLY A 8 7.09 1.57 65.12
C GLY A 8 6.53 0.53 64.15
N ALA A 9 5.57 0.94 63.33
CA ALA A 9 4.99 0.13 62.26
C ALA A 9 5.67 0.55 60.95
N ASP A 10 6.31 -0.41 60.29
CA ASP A 10 6.83 -0.26 58.94
C ASP A 10 5.67 -0.37 57.92
N PRO A 11 5.64 0.46 56.86
CA PRO A 11 4.70 0.27 55.77
C PRO A 11 5.17 -0.85 54.84
N ILE A 12 4.27 -1.82 54.60
CA ILE A 12 4.42 -2.84 53.57
C ILE A 12 4.18 -2.16 52.21
N GLU A 13 5.25 -1.96 51.45
CA GLU A 13 5.21 -1.48 50.07
C GLU A 13 4.83 -2.66 49.14
N LEU A 14 3.53 -2.78 48.85
CA LEU A 14 3.02 -3.70 47.83
C LEU A 14 3.41 -3.16 46.43
N ALA A 15 4.52 -3.66 45.89
CA ALA A 15 4.91 -3.43 44.50
C ALA A 15 3.95 -4.18 43.56
N LEU A 16 2.95 -3.47 43.03
CA LEU A 16 2.15 -3.90 41.89
C LEU A 16 3.04 -3.95 40.64
N GLN A 17 3.55 -5.14 40.33
CA GLN A 17 4.20 -5.45 39.06
C GLN A 17 3.17 -5.38 37.93
N GLN A 18 3.09 -4.23 37.28
CA GLN A 18 2.35 -4.08 36.03
C GLN A 18 3.09 -4.83 34.90
N PRO A 19 2.45 -5.77 34.19
CA PRO A 19 3.03 -6.33 32.99
C PRO A 19 3.06 -5.24 31.91
N SER A 20 4.26 -4.79 31.58
CA SER A 20 4.53 -3.90 30.46
C SER A 20 4.25 -4.62 29.14
N ALA A 21 2.99 -4.61 28.71
CA ALA A 21 2.59 -4.97 27.36
C ALA A 21 3.17 -3.91 26.41
N ARG A 22 4.23 -4.27 25.68
CA ARG A 22 4.75 -3.44 24.60
C ARG A 22 3.64 -3.25 23.55
N PRO A 23 3.29 -2.02 23.16
CA PRO A 23 2.38 -1.81 22.05
C PRO A 23 3.01 -2.42 20.79
N THR A 24 2.34 -3.42 20.22
CA THR A 24 2.62 -3.87 18.86
C THR A 24 2.36 -2.69 17.96
N ALA A 25 3.42 -2.09 17.41
CA ALA A 25 3.28 -1.10 16.35
C ALA A 25 2.51 -1.77 15.21
N ALA A 26 1.23 -1.40 15.09
CA ALA A 26 0.44 -1.78 13.95
C ALA A 26 1.15 -1.18 12.74
N TYR A 27 1.71 -2.06 11.90
CA TYR A 27 2.16 -1.73 10.55
C TYR A 27 0.92 -1.45 9.69
N GLY A 28 0.14 -0.45 10.09
CA GLY A 28 -0.91 0.17 9.31
C GLY A 28 -0.24 1.32 8.56
N GLY A 29 -0.43 1.34 7.24
CA GLY A 29 0.26 2.25 6.33
C GLY A 29 0.33 3.69 6.83
N ALA A 30 1.43 4.36 6.49
CA ALA A 30 1.58 5.79 6.73
C ALA A 30 0.29 6.54 6.34
N ALA A 31 -0.17 7.43 7.22
CA ALA A 31 -1.33 8.27 6.94
C ALA A 31 -1.02 9.18 5.75
N TYR A 32 -1.35 8.72 4.54
CA TYR A 32 -1.32 9.52 3.32
C TYR A 32 -2.58 10.39 3.27
N GLY A 33 -2.63 11.40 4.13
CA GLY A 33 -3.64 12.46 4.11
C GLY A 33 -2.93 13.81 4.08
N GLY A 34 -2.70 14.34 2.89
CA GLY A 34 -2.33 15.75 2.76
C GLY A 34 -3.53 16.60 3.19
N ALA A 35 -3.30 17.56 4.08
CA ALA A 35 -4.31 18.58 4.40
C ALA A 35 -4.72 19.26 3.09
N LEU A 36 -6.03 19.31 2.83
CA LEU A 36 -6.59 20.10 1.74
C LEU A 36 -6.52 21.56 2.20
N ASP A 37 -5.67 22.36 1.56
CA ASP A 37 -5.73 23.82 1.70
C ASP A 37 -7.01 24.29 1.00
N ASP A 38 -7.99 24.72 1.81
CA ASP A 38 -9.24 25.35 1.39
C ASP A 38 -8.92 26.78 0.93
N SER A 39 -8.97 27.02 -0.38
CA SER A 39 -9.01 28.36 -0.96
C SER A 39 -10.41 28.60 -1.51
N ASP A 40 -11.16 29.48 -0.82
CA ASP A 40 -12.61 29.74 -0.87
C ASP A 40 -13.15 30.47 -2.13
N ASP A 41 -12.42 30.58 -3.24
CA ASP A 41 -12.73 31.58 -4.27
C ASP A 41 -13.63 31.15 -5.46
N ASP A 42 -14.24 29.95 -5.47
CA ASP A 42 -14.97 29.45 -6.67
C ASP A 42 -16.38 28.85 -6.40
N LEU A 43 -17.24 29.54 -5.65
CA LEU A 43 -18.61 29.07 -5.33
C LEU A 43 -19.71 29.43 -6.36
N ALA A 44 -19.38 30.00 -7.53
CA ALA A 44 -20.39 30.55 -8.45
C ALA A 44 -20.90 29.58 -9.55
N ASN A 45 -20.49 28.32 -9.57
CA ASN A 45 -20.87 27.40 -10.66
C ASN A 45 -21.23 25.99 -10.14
N LEU A 46 -22.24 25.90 -9.26
CA LEU A 46 -22.83 24.64 -8.83
C LEU A 46 -23.75 24.08 -9.93
N ALA A 47 -23.15 23.68 -11.05
CA ALA A 47 -23.77 22.75 -11.97
C ALA A 47 -24.16 21.48 -11.19
N THR A 48 -25.33 20.94 -11.50
CA THR A 48 -25.91 19.75 -10.87
C THR A 48 -24.87 18.64 -10.78
N LEU A 49 -24.32 18.42 -9.57
CA LEU A 49 -23.35 17.35 -9.38
C LEU A 49 -24.04 16.01 -9.69
N PRO A 50 -23.41 15.13 -10.47
CA PRO A 50 -23.97 13.81 -10.72
C PRO A 50 -24.21 13.11 -9.37
N THR A 51 -25.39 12.51 -9.22
CA THR A 51 -25.72 11.71 -8.03
C THR A 51 -24.70 10.58 -7.89
N PRO A 52 -24.11 10.38 -6.69
CA PRO A 52 -23.12 9.33 -6.51
C PRO A 52 -23.76 7.97 -6.78
N PRO A 53 -23.04 7.03 -7.43
CA PRO A 53 -23.57 5.70 -7.67
C PRO A 53 -23.88 5.01 -6.33
N PRO A 54 -24.90 4.12 -6.29
CA PRO A 54 -25.25 3.42 -5.06
C PRO A 54 -24.05 2.61 -4.54
N PRO A 55 -23.89 2.48 -3.22
CA PRO A 55 -22.81 1.69 -2.65
C PRO A 55 -22.91 0.25 -3.13
N ARG A 56 -21.78 -0.32 -3.57
CA ARG A 56 -21.73 -1.74 -3.93
C ARG A 56 -21.96 -2.59 -2.68
N ALA A 57 -22.75 -3.65 -2.81
CA ALA A 57 -22.88 -4.65 -1.76
C ALA A 57 -21.50 -5.21 -1.42
N ARG A 58 -21.17 -5.29 -0.13
CA ARG A 58 -19.88 -5.84 0.32
C ARG A 58 -19.85 -7.33 0.01
N PRO A 59 -18.73 -7.88 -0.48
CA PRO A 59 -18.63 -9.31 -0.75
C PRO A 59 -18.54 -10.16 0.53
N TYR A 60 -18.45 -9.53 1.72
CA TYR A 60 -18.26 -10.20 3.00
C TYR A 60 -19.10 -9.58 4.13
N GLN A 61 -19.31 -10.34 5.20
CA GLN A 61 -20.02 -9.92 6.40
C GLN A 61 -19.07 -9.18 7.38
N PRO A 62 -19.33 -7.89 7.69
CA PRO A 62 -18.56 -7.15 8.68
C PRO A 62 -18.68 -7.78 10.09
N THR A 63 -17.58 -8.03 10.77
CA THR A 63 -17.50 -8.62 12.11
C THR A 63 -16.40 -7.93 12.91
N ALA A 64 -16.70 -7.60 14.16
CA ALA A 64 -15.75 -6.99 15.09
C ALA A 64 -14.96 -8.06 15.88
N GLY A 65 -13.83 -7.69 16.48
CA GLY A 65 -13.06 -8.57 17.37
C GLY A 65 -12.29 -9.69 16.67
N LEU A 66 -11.99 -9.52 15.37
CA LEU A 66 -11.17 -10.47 14.63
C LEU A 66 -9.69 -10.34 15.08
N THR A 67 -9.07 -11.46 15.44
CA THR A 67 -7.70 -11.50 16.00
C THR A 67 -6.68 -12.21 15.13
N GLY A 68 -7.12 -12.91 14.08
CA GLY A 68 -6.24 -13.60 13.15
C GLY A 68 -5.33 -12.62 12.39
N SER A 69 -4.14 -13.07 12.03
CA SER A 69 -3.21 -12.27 11.21
C SER A 69 -2.32 -13.14 10.33
N VAL A 70 -1.89 -12.57 9.21
CA VAL A 70 -0.85 -13.12 8.34
C VAL A 70 0.31 -12.13 8.30
N GLU A 71 1.53 -12.63 8.38
CA GLU A 71 2.74 -11.84 8.20
C GLU A 71 3.83 -12.63 7.49
N GLY A 72 4.81 -11.94 6.92
CA GLY A 72 5.79 -12.63 6.11
C GLY A 72 6.82 -11.72 5.48
N THR A 73 7.68 -12.34 4.66
CA THR A 73 8.68 -11.63 3.85
C THR A 73 8.56 -12.01 2.38
N VAL A 74 8.82 -11.04 1.51
CA VAL A 74 8.82 -11.23 0.05
C VAL A 74 10.22 -11.01 -0.50
N THR A 75 10.67 -11.96 -1.33
CA THR A 75 11.99 -11.96 -1.96
C THR A 75 11.90 -12.13 -3.48
N ALA A 76 12.91 -11.62 -4.20
CA ALA A 76 13.10 -11.84 -5.63
C ALA A 76 14.56 -12.14 -5.97
N GLN A 77 14.77 -12.82 -7.11
CA GLN A 77 16.11 -13.24 -7.56
C GLN A 77 16.96 -12.12 -8.16
N ALA A 78 16.36 -11.02 -8.59
CA ALA A 78 17.07 -9.93 -9.23
C ALA A 78 16.55 -8.59 -8.74
N ALA A 79 17.50 -7.73 -8.36
CA ALA A 79 17.25 -6.31 -8.18
C ALA A 79 17.17 -5.64 -9.56
N PRO A 80 16.17 -4.78 -9.83
CA PRO A 80 16.22 -3.91 -11.00
C PRO A 80 17.43 -2.96 -10.92
N PRO A 81 17.94 -2.45 -12.05
CA PRO A 81 18.98 -1.42 -12.04
C PRO A 81 18.47 -0.21 -11.25
N PRO A 82 19.28 0.46 -10.42
CA PRO A 82 18.82 1.48 -9.48
C PRO A 82 18.29 2.76 -10.15
N PHE A 83 18.68 2.99 -11.40
CA PHE A 83 18.25 4.13 -12.20
C PHE A 83 18.13 3.72 -13.66
N LEU A 84 17.22 4.38 -14.38
CA LEU A 84 17.16 4.34 -15.83
C LEU A 84 17.34 5.75 -16.37
N VAL A 85 18.08 5.90 -17.46
CA VAL A 85 18.21 7.19 -18.14
C VAL A 85 17.23 7.20 -19.31
N THR A 86 16.26 8.10 -19.27
CA THR A 86 15.28 8.30 -20.34
C THR A 86 15.55 9.62 -21.07
N THR A 87 14.83 9.87 -22.15
CA THR A 87 14.85 11.17 -22.84
C THR A 87 14.38 12.33 -21.96
N CYS A 88 13.55 12.05 -20.95
CA CYS A 88 13.12 13.05 -19.98
C CYS A 88 14.20 13.29 -18.91
N GLY A 89 14.94 12.26 -18.49
CA GLY A 89 15.99 12.37 -17.48
C GLY A 89 16.24 11.07 -16.72
N ILE A 90 16.85 11.18 -15.54
CA ILE A 90 17.12 10.01 -14.68
C ILE A 90 15.85 9.63 -13.94
N LEU A 91 15.35 8.43 -14.20
CA LEU A 91 14.25 7.80 -13.49
C LEU A 91 14.81 6.96 -12.33
N PRO A 92 14.49 7.27 -11.07
CA PRO A 92 14.77 6.35 -9.97
C PRO A 92 13.91 5.10 -10.15
N THR A 93 14.52 3.92 -10.09
CA THR A 93 13.73 2.69 -9.97
C THR A 93 13.43 2.41 -8.50
N PRO A 94 12.35 1.68 -8.18
CA PRO A 94 12.10 1.24 -6.82
C PRO A 94 13.33 0.51 -6.27
N ARG A 95 13.96 1.12 -5.27
CA ARG A 95 15.20 0.58 -4.69
C ARG A 95 14.85 -0.76 -4.04
N PRO A 96 15.61 -1.85 -4.29
CA PRO A 96 15.60 -2.98 -3.37
C PRO A 96 16.04 -2.47 -2.01
N ALA A 97 15.49 -2.98 -0.90
CA ALA A 97 16.08 -2.65 0.40
C ALA A 97 17.57 -2.91 0.35
N ALA A 98 18.34 -1.88 0.66
CA ALA A 98 19.73 -2.08 1.00
C ALA A 98 19.71 -2.95 2.27
N ARG A 99 20.10 -4.23 2.12
CA ARG A 99 20.29 -5.14 3.24
C ARG A 99 21.19 -4.43 4.25
N ARG A 100 20.64 -3.95 5.37
CA ARG A 100 21.45 -3.48 6.50
C ARG A 100 22.26 -4.68 6.95
N ALA A 101 23.52 -4.74 6.53
CA ALA A 101 24.42 -5.83 6.86
C ALA A 101 24.73 -5.75 8.37
N ALA A 102 23.88 -6.36 9.18
CA ALA A 102 24.19 -6.63 10.58
C ALA A 102 25.24 -7.74 10.64
N GLY A 103 26.52 -7.36 10.54
CA GLY A 103 27.72 -8.04 11.06
C GLY A 103 27.97 -9.53 10.76
N THR A 104 27.12 -10.22 10.02
CA THR A 104 27.15 -11.68 9.89
C THR A 104 27.47 -12.05 8.44
N GLN A 105 28.68 -12.56 8.24
CA GLN A 105 29.22 -12.98 6.96
C GLN A 105 28.29 -14.03 6.33
N PRO A 106 27.71 -13.78 5.14
CA PRO A 106 26.77 -14.70 4.52
C PRO A 106 27.49 -15.98 4.11
N THR A 107 26.91 -17.13 4.49
CA THR A 107 27.33 -18.43 3.98
C THR A 107 27.12 -18.50 2.46
N PRO A 108 28.08 -19.02 1.68
CA PRO A 108 28.12 -18.92 0.21
C PRO A 108 27.03 -19.68 -0.57
N ARG A 109 26.03 -20.26 0.10
CA ARG A 109 24.95 -21.04 -0.55
C ARG A 109 23.60 -20.32 -0.66
N THR A 110 23.46 -19.12 -0.09
CA THR A 110 22.25 -18.26 -0.17
C THR A 110 22.49 -17.05 -1.07
N ALA A 111 23.22 -17.26 -2.18
CA ALA A 111 23.57 -16.19 -3.09
C ALA A 111 22.33 -15.68 -3.87
N SER A 112 22.13 -14.36 -3.77
CA SER A 112 21.27 -13.45 -4.56
C SER A 112 19.74 -13.50 -4.40
N MET A 113 19.20 -13.73 -3.20
CA MET A 113 17.81 -13.31 -2.92
C MET A 113 17.81 -11.94 -2.25
N HIS A 114 17.02 -11.03 -2.79
CA HIS A 114 16.84 -9.68 -2.26
C HIS A 114 15.41 -9.54 -1.73
N THR A 115 15.26 -8.89 -0.58
CA THR A 115 13.95 -8.44 -0.09
C THR A 115 13.39 -7.38 -1.03
N VAL A 116 12.06 -7.38 -1.20
CA VAL A 116 11.39 -6.52 -2.18
C VAL A 116 10.27 -5.72 -1.53
N GLY A 117 10.46 -4.40 -1.49
CA GLY A 117 9.40 -3.45 -1.12
C GLY A 117 8.45 -3.12 -2.26
N GLY A 118 7.30 -2.55 -1.89
CA GLY A 118 6.27 -2.13 -2.84
C GLY A 118 5.53 -3.28 -3.52
N VAL A 119 5.53 -4.48 -2.94
CA VAL A 119 4.69 -5.60 -3.38
C VAL A 119 3.33 -5.46 -2.70
N LEU A 120 2.26 -5.42 -3.50
CA LEU A 120 0.91 -5.49 -2.99
C LEU A 120 0.59 -6.93 -2.59
N VAL A 121 0.11 -7.10 -1.37
CA VAL A 121 -0.43 -8.34 -0.86
C VAL A 121 -1.92 -8.15 -0.62
N THR A 122 -2.77 -8.94 -1.27
CA THR A 122 -4.23 -8.96 -1.03
C THR A 122 -4.68 -10.34 -0.54
N VAL A 123 -5.84 -10.40 0.13
CA VAL A 123 -6.41 -11.62 0.70
C VAL A 123 -7.80 -11.89 0.12
N GLU A 124 -7.98 -13.07 -0.48
CA GLU A 124 -9.24 -13.51 -1.10
C GLU A 124 -9.46 -15.03 -0.91
N PRO A 125 -10.71 -15.54 -0.93
CA PRO A 125 -11.95 -14.81 -0.74
C PRO A 125 -12.13 -14.39 0.73
N LEU A 126 -12.98 -13.39 0.96
CA LEU A 126 -13.40 -12.98 2.29
C LEU A 126 -14.89 -13.28 2.44
N MET A 127 -15.26 -14.10 3.43
CA MET A 127 -16.66 -14.32 3.82
C MET A 127 -17.02 -13.49 5.06
N ILE A 128 -16.06 -13.36 5.98
CA ILE A 128 -16.15 -12.62 7.22
C ILE A 128 -14.95 -11.69 7.27
N GLY A 129 -15.16 -10.42 7.62
CA GLY A 129 -14.07 -9.46 7.70
C GLY A 129 -14.40 -8.23 8.53
N ARG A 130 -13.42 -7.37 8.78
CA ARG A 130 -13.57 -6.11 9.50
C ARG A 130 -14.42 -5.16 8.66
N ALA A 131 -15.15 -4.28 9.32
CA ALA A 131 -15.85 -3.23 8.59
C ALA A 131 -14.85 -2.37 7.80
N LEU A 132 -15.14 -2.09 6.53
CA LEU A 132 -14.48 -1.00 5.82
C LEU A 132 -14.62 0.29 6.64
N PRO A 133 -13.55 1.10 6.77
CA PRO A 133 -13.70 2.45 7.31
C PRO A 133 -14.80 3.16 6.51
N SER A 134 -15.77 3.74 7.21
CA SER A 134 -16.85 4.48 6.55
C SER A 134 -16.27 5.75 5.93
N PHE A 135 -16.92 6.27 4.88
CA PHE A 135 -16.54 7.53 4.23
C PHE A 135 -16.41 8.73 5.19
N ALA A 136 -17.01 8.66 6.39
CA ALA A 136 -16.90 9.67 7.44
C ALA A 136 -15.59 9.61 8.25
N SER A 137 -14.71 8.63 8.01
CA SER A 137 -13.38 8.54 8.60
C SER A 137 -12.38 8.24 7.50
N PRO A 138 -11.59 9.24 7.04
CA PRO A 138 -10.81 9.18 5.81
C PRO A 138 -9.52 8.37 5.99
N ALA A 139 -9.63 7.13 6.46
CA ALA A 139 -8.66 6.10 6.11
C ALA A 139 -8.82 5.68 4.63
N ALA A 140 -9.30 6.58 3.77
CA ALA A 140 -9.28 6.44 2.34
C ALA A 140 -7.82 6.47 1.93
N VAL A 141 -7.27 5.28 1.66
CA VAL A 141 -6.00 5.19 0.98
C VAL A 141 -6.26 5.59 -0.46
N GLY A 142 -5.74 6.75 -0.82
CA GLY A 142 -5.29 7.09 -2.16
C GLY A 142 -6.32 7.29 -3.27
N GLY A 143 -5.74 7.63 -4.42
CA GLY A 143 -6.38 8.09 -5.64
C GLY A 143 -5.52 9.18 -6.31
N THR A 144 -4.66 9.85 -5.53
CA THR A 144 -3.82 10.95 -6.01
C THR A 144 -2.49 10.47 -6.58
N VAL A 145 -2.30 10.68 -7.88
CA VAL A 145 -1.02 10.56 -8.60
C VAL A 145 -0.54 11.97 -8.96
N ILE A 146 0.75 12.23 -8.82
CA ILE A 146 1.36 13.52 -9.12
C ILE A 146 2.45 13.31 -10.17
N LYS A 147 2.37 14.03 -11.28
CA LYS A 147 3.48 14.15 -12.23
C LYS A 147 4.52 15.08 -11.63
N ARG A 148 5.77 14.61 -11.51
CA ARG A 148 6.93 15.40 -11.06
C ARG A 148 8.12 15.10 -11.94
N GLY A 149 8.46 16.04 -12.82
CA GLY A 149 9.49 15.86 -13.83
C GLY A 149 9.19 14.63 -14.67
N CYS A 150 10.07 13.62 -14.57
CA CYS A 150 10.01 12.39 -15.36
C CYS A 150 9.28 11.23 -14.68
N THR A 151 8.61 11.49 -13.56
CA THR A 151 7.99 10.44 -12.73
C THR A 151 6.52 10.74 -12.48
N LEU A 152 5.71 9.68 -12.40
CA LEU A 152 4.41 9.70 -11.76
C LEU A 152 4.55 9.09 -10.36
N ALA A 153 4.18 9.86 -9.33
CA ALA A 153 4.37 9.49 -7.93
C ALA A 153 3.04 9.52 -7.13
N PRO A 154 2.82 8.58 -6.21
CA PRO A 154 3.63 7.39 -5.96
C PRO A 154 3.55 6.41 -7.15
N THR A 155 4.59 5.59 -7.31
CA THR A 155 4.64 4.57 -8.36
C THR A 155 3.52 3.54 -8.18
N LEU A 156 3.20 3.18 -6.94
CA LEU A 156 2.10 2.25 -6.63
C LEU A 156 1.18 2.91 -5.61
N GLN A 157 -0.13 2.89 -5.88
CA GLN A 157 -1.15 3.39 -4.99
C GLN A 157 -2.33 2.42 -4.93
N ILE A 158 -3.01 2.39 -3.79
CA ILE A 158 -4.23 1.63 -3.59
C ILE A 158 -5.37 2.63 -3.46
N VAL A 159 -6.55 2.26 -3.95
CA VAL A 159 -7.78 3.05 -3.87
C VAL A 159 -8.89 2.18 -3.28
N THR A 160 -9.38 2.57 -2.10
CA THR A 160 -10.41 1.80 -1.37
C THR A 160 -11.08 2.66 -0.28
N PRO A 161 -12.37 2.44 0.03
CA PRO A 161 -13.31 1.56 -0.66
C PRO A 161 -13.80 2.11 -2.00
N LEU A 162 -14.34 1.24 -2.85
CA LEU A 162 -15.08 1.64 -4.04
C LEU A 162 -16.57 1.94 -3.72
N PRO A 163 -17.21 2.91 -4.41
CA PRO A 163 -16.67 3.76 -5.48
C PRO A 163 -15.70 4.83 -4.95
N ALA A 164 -14.67 5.12 -5.74
CA ALA A 164 -13.68 6.16 -5.47
C ALA A 164 -13.15 6.72 -6.80
N SER A 165 -12.36 7.80 -6.74
CA SER A 165 -11.79 8.43 -7.93
C SER A 165 -10.27 8.43 -7.89
N VAL A 166 -9.67 8.43 -9.07
CA VAL A 166 -8.25 8.70 -9.28
C VAL A 166 -8.12 10.16 -9.72
N THR A 167 -7.24 10.89 -9.06
CA THR A 167 -6.89 12.27 -9.36
C THR A 167 -5.43 12.33 -9.79
N ILE A 168 -5.15 12.91 -10.94
CA ILE A 168 -3.79 13.16 -11.43
C ILE A 168 -3.53 14.66 -11.37
N HIS A 169 -2.46 15.08 -10.69
CA HIS A 169 -1.98 16.45 -10.68
C HIS A 169 -0.75 16.60 -11.59
N GLY A 170 -0.75 17.64 -12.42
CA GLY A 170 0.40 18.05 -13.23
C GLY A 170 1.41 18.89 -12.46
N ASP A 171 2.65 18.90 -12.92
CA ASP A 171 3.67 19.88 -12.55
C ASP A 171 3.68 21.04 -13.58
N ALA A 172 4.78 21.79 -13.69
CA ALA A 172 4.91 22.90 -14.63
C ALA A 172 4.90 22.49 -16.12
N THR A 173 4.88 21.21 -16.49
CA THR A 173 4.85 20.76 -17.89
C THR A 173 3.65 19.86 -18.20
N ALA A 174 3.01 20.13 -19.33
CA ALA A 174 1.90 19.33 -19.84
C ALA A 174 2.38 17.95 -20.31
N ALA A 175 1.47 16.97 -20.33
CA ALA A 175 1.74 15.64 -20.86
C ALA A 175 0.49 14.97 -21.44
N HIS A 176 0.68 14.16 -22.47
CA HIS A 176 -0.32 13.20 -22.93
C HIS A 176 -0.11 11.88 -22.19
N LEU A 177 -1.08 11.52 -21.36
CA LEU A 177 -1.07 10.28 -20.60
C LEU A 177 -1.98 9.23 -21.23
N LEU A 178 -1.60 7.97 -21.08
CA LEU A 178 -2.45 6.82 -21.32
C LEU A 178 -2.82 6.22 -19.96
N ALA A 179 -4.11 6.13 -19.69
CA ALA A 179 -4.64 5.35 -18.58
C ALA A 179 -5.24 4.05 -19.12
N THR A 180 -4.61 2.92 -18.83
CA THR A 180 -5.12 1.58 -19.14
C THR A 180 -5.88 1.07 -17.91
N LEU A 181 -7.20 1.20 -17.96
CA LEU A 181 -8.13 0.70 -16.96
C LEU A 181 -8.49 -0.77 -17.28
N PRO A 182 -9.02 -1.54 -16.32
CA PRO A 182 -9.42 -2.93 -16.53
C PRO A 182 -10.36 -3.16 -17.71
N THR A 183 -11.24 -2.20 -18.02
CA THR A 183 -12.25 -2.34 -19.09
C THR A 183 -11.92 -1.58 -20.37
N ARG A 184 -11.00 -0.61 -20.32
CA ARG A 184 -10.70 0.28 -21.44
C ARG A 184 -9.38 1.00 -21.27
N THR A 185 -8.80 1.44 -22.38
CA THR A 185 -7.72 2.45 -22.36
C THR A 185 -8.30 3.80 -22.74
N GLN A 186 -7.88 4.87 -22.06
CA GLN A 186 -8.26 6.23 -22.38
C GLN A 186 -7.02 7.14 -22.43
N THR A 187 -7.00 8.05 -23.40
CA THR A 187 -6.00 9.11 -23.48
C THR A 187 -6.44 10.29 -22.61
N ILE A 188 -5.50 10.85 -21.87
CA ILE A 188 -5.71 11.98 -20.97
C ILE A 188 -4.75 13.10 -21.38
N GLU A 189 -5.28 14.28 -21.61
CA GLU A 189 -4.48 15.50 -21.74
C GLU A 189 -4.32 16.13 -20.35
N LEU A 190 -3.11 16.05 -19.79
CA LEU A 190 -2.78 16.70 -18.53
C LEU A 190 -2.11 18.03 -18.81
N LEU A 191 -2.82 19.12 -18.56
CA LEU A 191 -2.29 20.48 -18.71
C LEU A 191 -1.19 20.77 -17.66
N ALA A 192 -0.34 21.76 -17.95
CA ALA A 192 0.62 22.28 -16.98
C ALA A 192 -0.11 22.82 -15.73
N ALA A 193 0.32 22.40 -14.55
CA ALA A 193 -0.32 22.58 -13.26
C ALA A 193 -1.80 22.13 -13.21
N GLY A 194 -2.22 21.34 -14.20
CA GLY A 194 -3.59 20.89 -14.36
C GLY A 194 -3.95 19.76 -13.41
N ARG A 195 -5.24 19.43 -13.38
CA ARG A 195 -5.79 18.32 -12.61
C ARG A 195 -6.79 17.55 -13.47
N VAL A 196 -6.69 16.22 -13.45
CA VAL A 196 -7.64 15.32 -14.09
C VAL A 196 -8.21 14.37 -13.04
N ILE A 197 -9.52 14.10 -13.10
CA ILE A 197 -10.20 13.18 -12.19
C ILE A 197 -11.01 12.19 -13.02
N PHE A 198 -10.90 10.90 -12.70
CA PHE A 198 -11.73 9.86 -13.30
C PHE A 198 -12.08 8.77 -12.28
N PRO A 199 -13.21 8.07 -12.43
CA PRO A 199 -13.61 7.04 -11.48
C PRO A 199 -12.64 5.85 -11.50
N ALA A 200 -12.26 5.38 -10.32
CA ALA A 200 -11.49 4.17 -10.15
C ALA A 200 -12.32 2.94 -10.51
N GLN A 201 -11.71 1.97 -11.18
CA GLN A 201 -12.35 0.69 -11.55
C GLN A 201 -11.64 -0.45 -10.83
N LEU A 202 -12.42 -1.38 -10.28
CA LEU A 202 -11.91 -2.57 -9.58
C LEU A 202 -10.85 -3.29 -10.44
N GLY A 203 -9.66 -3.48 -9.87
CA GLY A 203 -8.49 -4.01 -10.59
C GLY A 203 -7.34 -3.01 -10.66
N VAL A 204 -6.43 -3.22 -11.61
CA VAL A 204 -5.23 -2.39 -11.79
C VAL A 204 -5.44 -1.41 -12.92
N THR A 205 -5.22 -0.13 -12.64
CA THR A 205 -5.10 0.93 -13.65
C THR A 205 -3.63 1.31 -13.79
N ARG A 206 -3.09 1.19 -15.00
CA ARG A 206 -1.74 1.70 -15.33
C ARG A 206 -1.87 3.09 -15.93
N ILE A 207 -1.05 4.02 -15.46
CA ILE A 207 -0.97 5.39 -15.95
C ILE A 207 0.46 5.63 -16.42
N GLU A 208 0.63 6.07 -17.65
CA GLU A 208 1.94 6.35 -18.23
C GLU A 208 1.87 7.47 -19.27
N ALA A 209 3.01 7.97 -19.73
CA ALA A 209 3.03 8.90 -20.86
C ALA A 209 2.86 8.15 -22.18
N ALA A 210 2.06 8.72 -23.09
CA ALA A 210 1.79 8.16 -24.41
C ALA A 210 3.05 7.98 -25.27
N ASP A 211 4.09 8.77 -25.02
CA ASP A 211 5.37 8.73 -25.71
C ASP A 211 6.41 7.83 -25.02
N GLY A 212 6.10 7.27 -23.84
CA GLY A 212 7.01 6.45 -23.04
C GLY A 212 8.12 7.23 -22.33
N SER A 213 8.01 8.56 -22.21
CA SER A 213 9.04 9.41 -21.60
C SER A 213 9.02 9.42 -20.07
N LEU A 214 7.86 9.14 -19.46
CA LEU A 214 7.63 9.18 -18.01
C LEU A 214 7.59 7.78 -17.39
N GLY A 215 8.09 7.68 -16.16
CA GLY A 215 7.84 6.52 -15.31
C GLY A 215 6.34 6.32 -15.05
N ALA A 216 5.88 5.08 -15.16
CA ALA A 216 4.48 4.73 -14.97
C ALA A 216 4.10 4.72 -13.49
N ALA A 217 2.82 4.93 -13.23
CA ALA A 217 2.18 4.69 -11.94
C ALA A 217 1.09 3.62 -12.08
N TRP A 218 0.90 2.84 -11.02
CA TRP A 218 -0.10 1.80 -10.92
C TRP A 218 -1.06 2.13 -9.79
N VAL A 219 -2.34 2.20 -10.12
CA VAL A 219 -3.42 2.46 -9.17
C VAL A 219 -4.27 1.21 -9.04
N ILE A 220 -4.32 0.63 -7.85
CA ILE A 220 -5.01 -0.63 -7.59
C ILE A 220 -6.27 -0.34 -6.80
N ALA A 221 -7.41 -0.49 -7.45
CA ALA A 221 -8.69 -0.32 -6.80
C ALA A 221 -9.16 -1.65 -6.20
N SER A 222 -9.48 -1.65 -4.91
CA SER A 222 -9.99 -2.82 -4.19
C SER A 222 -11.22 -2.45 -3.37
N ASP A 223 -12.16 -3.39 -3.31
CA ASP A 223 -13.36 -3.34 -2.47
C ASP A 223 -13.16 -4.02 -1.09
N THR A 224 -11.93 -4.46 -0.80
CA THR A 224 -11.59 -5.09 0.48
C THR A 224 -10.58 -4.22 1.25
N PRO A 225 -10.66 -4.17 2.60
CA PRO A 225 -9.65 -3.51 3.40
C PRO A 225 -8.42 -4.40 3.63
N TYR A 226 -8.39 -5.62 3.09
CA TYR A 226 -7.38 -6.63 3.43
C TYR A 226 -6.25 -6.63 2.44
N TYR A 227 -5.43 -5.59 2.54
CA TYR A 227 -4.21 -5.46 1.78
C TYR A 227 -3.05 -4.99 2.66
N ALA A 228 -1.84 -5.22 2.18
CA ALA A 228 -0.62 -4.62 2.70
C ALA A 228 0.33 -4.32 1.53
N LEU A 229 1.14 -3.27 1.67
CA LEU A 229 2.32 -3.08 0.85
C LEU A 229 3.53 -3.57 1.63
N THR A 230 4.40 -4.34 0.99
CA THR A 230 5.67 -4.69 1.61
C THR A 230 6.51 -3.45 1.82
N ASP A 231 7.15 -3.35 2.98
CA ASP A 231 8.16 -2.32 3.24
C ASP A 231 9.45 -2.61 2.48
N ASP A 232 10.44 -1.71 2.62
CA ASP A 232 11.73 -1.89 1.95
C ASP A 232 12.34 -3.27 2.27
N ASP A 233 12.27 -3.73 3.53
CA ASP A 233 12.74 -5.05 3.99
C ASP A 233 11.88 -6.23 3.51
N GLY A 234 10.91 -5.97 2.62
CA GLY A 234 10.01 -6.96 2.04
C GLY A 234 8.99 -7.52 3.02
N ARG A 235 8.83 -6.90 4.19
CA ARG A 235 7.95 -7.37 5.26
C ARG A 235 6.53 -6.87 5.03
N PHE A 236 5.55 -7.71 5.34
CA PHE A 236 4.15 -7.32 5.35
C PHE A 236 3.42 -7.93 6.55
N ARG A 237 2.29 -7.32 6.93
CA ARG A 237 1.36 -7.86 7.93
C ARG A 237 -0.06 -7.44 7.58
N ILE A 238 -0.98 -8.40 7.59
CA ILE A 238 -2.43 -8.20 7.44
C ILE A 238 -3.08 -8.78 8.70
N GLY A 239 -3.70 -7.92 9.50
CA GLY A 239 -4.37 -8.30 10.75
C GLY A 239 -5.89 -8.38 10.61
N GLU A 240 -6.55 -8.68 11.73
CA GLU A 240 -8.01 -8.69 11.88
C GLU A 240 -8.71 -9.63 10.88
N LEU A 241 -8.11 -10.79 10.65
CA LEU A 241 -8.67 -11.86 9.85
C LEU A 241 -9.47 -12.82 10.74
N ALA A 242 -10.57 -13.37 10.21
CA ALA A 242 -11.23 -14.49 10.85
C ALA A 242 -10.35 -15.75 10.73
N PRO A 243 -10.46 -16.73 11.65
CA PRO A 243 -9.81 -18.02 11.46
C PRO A 243 -10.36 -18.72 10.21
N GLY A 244 -9.48 -19.26 9.37
CA GLY A 244 -9.87 -19.83 8.08
C GLY A 244 -8.70 -20.11 7.14
N THR A 245 -9.02 -20.58 5.94
CA THR A 245 -8.05 -20.74 4.85
C THR A 245 -8.26 -19.63 3.83
N TYR A 246 -7.18 -18.97 3.44
CA TYR A 246 -7.20 -17.84 2.52
C TYR A 246 -6.22 -18.05 1.36
N HIS A 247 -6.46 -17.36 0.25
CA HIS A 247 -5.52 -17.19 -0.85
C HIS A 247 -4.97 -15.77 -0.83
N LEU A 248 -3.65 -15.68 -0.77
CA LEU A 248 -2.93 -14.43 -0.88
C LEU A 248 -2.46 -14.25 -2.31
N THR A 249 -2.67 -13.05 -2.85
CA THR A 249 -2.11 -12.63 -4.13
C THR A 249 -1.02 -11.60 -3.87
N PHE A 250 0.19 -11.93 -4.31
CA PHE A 250 1.35 -11.06 -4.28
C PHE A 250 1.50 -10.48 -5.68
N TRP A 251 1.26 -9.18 -5.81
CA TRP A 251 1.35 -8.45 -7.08
C TRP A 251 2.48 -7.43 -6.99
N ARG A 252 3.37 -7.43 -7.99
CA ARG A 252 4.43 -6.44 -8.13
C ARG A 252 4.34 -5.81 -9.52
N ALA A 253 4.44 -4.49 -9.56
CA ALA A 253 4.55 -3.75 -10.81
C ALA A 253 5.74 -4.25 -11.65
N PRO A 254 5.59 -4.33 -12.98
CA PRO A 254 6.69 -4.72 -13.86
C PRO A 254 7.85 -3.72 -13.73
N SER A 255 9.08 -4.24 -13.82
CA SER A 255 10.25 -3.37 -13.87
C SER A 255 10.32 -2.70 -15.26
N PRO A 256 10.55 -1.39 -15.33
CA PRO A 256 10.74 -0.72 -16.61
C PRO A 256 11.98 -1.24 -17.34
N THR A 257 11.88 -1.36 -18.65
CA THR A 257 12.99 -1.56 -19.59
C THR A 257 13.08 -0.39 -20.54
N LEU A 258 14.29 -0.08 -21.03
CA LEU A 258 14.48 0.96 -22.02
C LEU A 258 14.64 0.31 -23.40
N THR A 259 13.73 0.63 -24.32
CA THR A 259 13.77 0.18 -25.72
C THR A 259 13.70 1.43 -26.60
N ASP A 260 14.72 1.67 -27.41
CA ASP A 260 14.79 2.83 -28.32
C ASP A 260 14.54 4.19 -27.61
N GLY A 261 15.06 4.34 -26.39
CA GLY A 261 14.90 5.55 -25.59
C GLY A 261 13.53 5.72 -24.92
N LYS A 262 12.61 4.76 -25.11
CA LYS A 262 11.28 4.74 -24.49
C LYS A 262 11.20 3.72 -23.37
N LEU A 263 10.46 4.04 -22.32
CA LEU A 263 10.14 3.10 -21.27
C LEU A 263 9.09 2.10 -21.76
N THR A 264 9.43 0.82 -21.65
CA THR A 264 8.55 -0.30 -21.90
C THR A 264 8.39 -1.10 -20.61
N TYR A 265 7.23 -1.73 -20.43
CA TYR A 265 6.91 -2.51 -19.23
C TYR A 265 6.35 -3.85 -19.67
N GLY A 266 6.92 -4.93 -19.16
CA GLY A 266 6.42 -6.28 -19.35
C GLY A 266 5.22 -6.60 -18.45
N ASP A 267 4.99 -7.88 -18.23
CA ASP A 267 3.92 -8.35 -17.36
C ASP A 267 4.26 -8.13 -15.87
N PRO A 268 3.26 -7.84 -15.02
CA PRO A 268 3.46 -7.80 -13.58
C PRO A 268 3.84 -9.18 -13.04
N SER A 269 4.69 -9.21 -12.01
CA SER A 269 4.97 -10.46 -11.30
C SER A 269 3.82 -10.76 -10.34
N ILE A 270 3.11 -11.86 -10.58
CA ILE A 270 1.99 -12.31 -9.75
C ILE A 270 2.32 -13.67 -9.13
N THR A 271 2.05 -13.84 -7.84
CA THR A 271 2.25 -15.11 -7.14
C THR A 271 1.11 -15.36 -6.17
N HIS A 272 0.52 -16.55 -6.22
CA HIS A 272 -0.56 -16.95 -5.31
C HIS A 272 -0.06 -17.92 -4.24
N ARG A 273 -0.54 -17.77 -3.01
CA ARG A 273 -0.25 -18.70 -1.91
C ARG A 273 -1.48 -18.95 -1.06
N SER A 274 -1.71 -20.20 -0.70
CA SER A 274 -2.73 -20.53 0.29
C SER A 274 -2.12 -20.51 1.69
N ILE A 275 -2.86 -19.99 2.67
CA ILE A 275 -2.45 -19.99 4.06
C ILE A 275 -3.63 -20.29 4.98
N ARG A 276 -3.37 -20.94 6.10
CA ARG A 276 -4.32 -21.11 7.19
C ARG A 276 -4.05 -20.07 8.28
N VAL A 277 -5.09 -19.36 8.69
CA VAL A 277 -5.06 -18.37 9.77
C VAL A 277 -5.80 -18.95 10.97
N ASP A 278 -5.16 -18.87 12.13
CA ASP A 278 -5.73 -19.22 13.43
C ASP A 278 -5.97 -17.95 14.27
N ALA A 279 -6.82 -18.04 15.29
CA ALA A 279 -7.15 -16.90 16.16
C ALA A 279 -6.02 -16.48 17.11
N THR A 280 -5.06 -17.37 17.38
CA THR A 280 -4.11 -17.23 18.51
C THR A 280 -2.70 -16.86 18.08
N ARG A 281 -2.31 -17.15 16.83
CA ARG A 281 -0.94 -16.93 16.36
C ARG A 281 -0.95 -16.39 14.92
N PRO A 282 -0.07 -15.42 14.59
CA PRO A 282 0.12 -14.99 13.22
C PRO A 282 0.57 -16.15 12.33
N ALA A 283 -0.11 -16.35 11.21
CA ALA A 283 0.35 -17.26 10.17
C ALA A 283 1.54 -16.62 9.44
N ARG A 284 2.63 -17.38 9.30
CA ARG A 284 3.88 -16.89 8.68
C ARG A 284 4.06 -17.45 7.28
N LEU A 285 4.49 -16.61 6.35
CA LEU A 285 4.72 -17.00 4.96
C LEU A 285 5.91 -16.25 4.36
N ASP A 286 6.91 -16.99 3.87
CA ASP A 286 7.98 -16.43 3.05
C ASP A 286 7.69 -16.71 1.58
N VAL A 287 7.66 -15.65 0.78
CA VAL A 287 7.30 -15.73 -0.64
C VAL A 287 8.47 -15.33 -1.51
N ARG A 288 8.76 -16.17 -2.49
CA ARG A 288 9.62 -15.82 -3.61
C ARG A 288 8.75 -15.49 -4.81
N LEU A 289 8.91 -14.28 -5.35
CA LEU A 289 8.27 -13.87 -6.58
C LEU A 289 8.88 -14.61 -7.78
N ALA A 290 8.03 -15.07 -8.69
CA ALA A 290 8.45 -15.49 -10.01
C ALA A 290 8.96 -14.29 -10.82
N ARG A 291 9.84 -14.55 -11.80
CA ARG A 291 10.21 -13.53 -12.81
C ARG A 291 9.06 -13.35 -13.78
#